data_AF-A0A1Q5U7B3-F1
#
_entry.id   AF-A0A1Q5U7B3-F1
#
_cell.length_a   1.000
_cell.length_b   1.000
_cell.length_c   1.000
_cell.angle_alpha   90.00
_cell.angle_beta   90.00
_cell.angle_gamma   90.00
#
_symmetry.space_group_name_H-M   'P 1'
#
loop_
_entity.id
_entity.type
_entity.pdbx_description
1 polymer ?
#
loop_
_entity_poly.entity_id
_entity_poly.type
_entity_poly.pdbx_seq_one_letter_code
_entity_poly.pdbx_strand_id
1 'polypeptide(L)'
;MVLDNADDNGVFFHANKSNGRELLATLLPQAEYGSILVTSRNSLAARNLVGSDSDVIEVQPMNEEESLALLRARISPSQSGNPGESDEHEIALVQAVEYIPLAITQAAAYIINRLPLLSVSTYLHLFHESESRQTKLLQNQDSTDLRRDYSSQYAVITTWQISFKQIR
;
A
#
# COMPACT_ATOMS: atom_id res chain seq x y z
N MET A 1 16.40 3.31 -17.41
CA MET A 1 16.69 3.75 -16.02
C MET A 1 15.42 3.64 -15.21
N VAL A 2 15.50 3.44 -13.88
CA VAL A 2 14.32 3.45 -13.00
C VAL A 2 14.54 4.48 -11.89
N LEU A 3 13.58 5.38 -11.72
CA LEU A 3 13.51 6.32 -10.60
C LEU A 3 12.43 5.83 -9.65
N ASP A 4 12.84 5.23 -8.54
CA ASP A 4 11.91 4.66 -7.57
C ASP A 4 11.60 5.66 -6.46
N ASN A 5 10.33 5.73 -6.04
CA ASN A 5 9.85 6.56 -4.92
C ASN A 5 10.12 8.07 -5.12
N ALA A 6 9.89 8.58 -6.33
CA ALA A 6 10.07 9.99 -6.71
C ALA A 6 8.89 10.85 -6.22
N ASP A 7 8.67 10.90 -4.91
CA ASP A 7 7.48 11.51 -4.27
C ASP A 7 7.61 13.03 -4.00
N ASP A 8 8.84 13.55 -4.03
CA ASP A 8 9.13 14.94 -3.68
C ASP A 8 9.46 15.78 -4.91
N ASN A 9 8.48 16.58 -5.33
CA ASN A 9 8.63 17.51 -6.44
C ASN A 9 9.74 18.55 -6.19
N GLY A 10 9.97 18.92 -4.93
CA GLY A 10 11.02 19.89 -4.57
C GLY A 10 12.42 19.36 -4.86
N VAL A 11 12.65 18.06 -4.71
CA VAL A 11 13.95 17.43 -5.02
C VAL A 11 14.32 17.59 -6.49
N PHE A 12 13.34 17.50 -7.40
CA PHE A 12 13.58 17.55 -8.84
C PHE A 12 13.52 18.95 -9.43
N PHE A 13 12.62 19.79 -8.91
CA PHE A 13 12.25 21.06 -9.55
C PHE A 13 12.57 22.31 -8.71
N HIS A 14 13.16 22.17 -7.51
CA HIS A 14 13.57 23.30 -6.69
C HIS A 14 15.07 23.59 -6.84
N ALA A 15 15.42 24.67 -7.53
CA ALA A 15 16.81 25.13 -7.62
C ALA A 15 17.21 25.88 -6.34
N ASN A 16 18.25 25.42 -5.65
CA ASN A 16 18.80 26.14 -4.51
C ASN A 16 19.67 27.30 -5.00
N LYS A 17 19.08 28.51 -5.06
CA LYS A 17 19.72 29.75 -5.56
C LYS A 17 21.04 30.10 -4.86
N SER A 18 21.26 29.61 -3.64
CA SER A 18 22.48 29.88 -2.85
C SER A 18 23.69 29.05 -3.28
N ASN A 19 23.51 27.91 -3.95
CA ASN A 19 24.58 26.93 -4.17
C ASN A 19 24.86 26.65 -5.66
N GLY A 20 24.17 27.34 -6.58
CA GLY A 20 24.35 27.14 -8.03
C GLY A 20 24.03 25.72 -8.52
N ARG A 21 23.28 24.92 -7.75
CA ARG A 21 22.90 23.55 -8.14
C ARG A 21 21.83 23.58 -9.21
N GLU A 22 22.09 22.89 -10.32
CA GLU A 22 21.11 22.59 -11.36
C GLU A 22 19.96 21.74 -10.82
N LEU A 23 18.81 21.82 -11.49
CA LEU A 23 17.62 21.04 -11.18
C LEU A 23 17.94 19.56 -11.41
N LEU A 24 17.61 18.66 -10.48
CA LEU A 24 17.91 17.23 -10.71
C LEU A 24 17.18 16.68 -11.95
N ALA A 25 16.03 17.27 -12.31
CA ALA A 25 15.33 16.94 -13.54
C ALA A 25 16.18 17.16 -14.81
N THR A 26 17.07 18.17 -14.83
CA THR A 26 17.93 18.43 -16.00
C THR A 26 19.12 17.48 -16.11
N LEU A 27 19.43 16.77 -15.02
CA LEU A 27 20.47 15.73 -15.01
C LEU A 27 19.94 14.37 -15.47
N LEU A 28 18.63 14.23 -15.69
CA LEU A 28 18.07 13.00 -16.23
C LEU A 28 18.51 12.81 -17.69
N PRO A 29 19.02 11.63 -18.06
CA PRO A 29 19.55 11.38 -19.39
C PRO A 29 18.45 11.53 -20.44
N GLN A 30 18.69 12.38 -21.43
CA GLN A 30 17.87 12.48 -22.63
C GLN A 30 18.59 11.73 -23.76
N ALA A 31 18.01 10.60 -24.17
CA ALA A 31 18.56 9.75 -25.21
C ALA A 31 17.45 9.35 -26.19
N GLU A 32 17.77 9.33 -27.48
CA GLU A 32 16.86 8.90 -28.55
C GLU A 32 16.43 7.43 -28.38
N TYR A 33 17.34 6.60 -27.86
CA TYR A 33 17.11 5.19 -27.59
C TYR A 33 17.28 4.93 -26.09
N GLY A 34 16.21 5.16 -25.33
CA GLY A 34 16.18 4.91 -23.89
C GLY A 34 14.83 5.26 -23.27
N SER A 35 14.53 4.66 -22.12
CA SER A 35 13.33 4.97 -21.35
C SER A 35 13.64 5.06 -19.86
N ILE A 36 12.91 5.92 -19.18
CA ILE A 36 12.94 6.09 -17.72
C ILE A 36 11.59 5.65 -17.18
N LEU A 37 11.58 4.65 -16.30
CA LEU A 37 10.40 4.30 -15.52
C LEU A 37 10.45 5.08 -14.21
N VAL A 38 9.39 5.80 -13.88
CA VAL A 38 9.26 6.55 -12.63
C VAL A 38 8.15 5.93 -11.79
N THR A 39 8.43 5.62 -10.53
CA THR A 39 7.39 5.28 -9.54
C THR A 39 7.26 6.43 -8.56
N SER A 40 6.03 6.81 -8.24
CA SER A 40 5.75 7.89 -7.30
C SER A 40 4.35 7.71 -6.73
N ARG A 41 4.17 8.01 -5.45
CA ARG A 41 2.87 8.14 -4.78
C ARG A 41 2.28 9.53 -4.93
N ASN A 42 3.04 10.48 -5.49
CA ASN A 42 2.62 11.85 -5.72
C ASN A 42 2.37 12.08 -7.21
N SER A 43 1.10 12.11 -7.60
CA SER A 43 0.69 12.31 -8.99
C SER A 43 1.24 13.60 -9.60
N LEU A 44 1.35 14.68 -8.83
CA LEU A 44 1.95 15.93 -9.29
C LEU A 44 3.45 15.77 -9.58
N ALA A 45 4.18 15.07 -8.71
CA ALA A 45 5.62 14.82 -8.93
C ALA A 45 5.85 13.92 -10.15
N ALA A 46 5.04 12.87 -10.31
CA ALA A 46 5.07 12.01 -11.50
C ALA A 46 4.83 12.82 -12.78
N ARG A 47 3.73 13.57 -12.85
CA ARG A 47 3.36 14.39 -14.02
C ARG A 47 4.45 15.37 -14.41
N ASN A 48 5.05 16.05 -13.44
CA ASN A 48 6.14 16.98 -13.72
C ASN A 48 7.39 16.28 -14.26
N LEU A 49 7.67 15.03 -13.85
CA LEU A 49 8.81 14.25 -14.31
C LEU A 49 8.63 13.67 -15.72
N VAL A 50 7.44 13.16 -16.06
CA VAL A 50 7.17 12.64 -17.42
C VAL A 50 6.76 13.72 -18.41
N GLY A 51 6.25 14.87 -17.95
CA GLY A 51 5.91 16.02 -18.79
C GLY A 51 4.58 15.90 -19.57
N SER A 52 3.91 14.75 -19.50
CA SER A 52 2.59 14.51 -20.09
C SER A 52 1.72 13.65 -19.17
N ASP A 53 0.43 13.96 -19.10
CA ASP A 53 -0.56 13.17 -18.35
C ASP A 53 -0.85 11.82 -19.02
N SER A 54 -0.62 11.71 -20.35
CA SER A 54 -0.80 10.46 -21.10
C SER A 54 0.16 9.35 -20.69
N ASP A 55 1.30 9.73 -20.10
CA ASP A 55 2.40 8.83 -19.79
C ASP A 55 2.39 8.40 -18.32
N VAL A 56 1.40 8.89 -17.55
CA VAL A 56 1.17 8.51 -16.16
C VAL A 56 0.19 7.35 -16.12
N ILE A 57 0.62 6.24 -15.51
CA ILE A 57 -0.23 5.09 -15.25
C ILE A 57 -0.62 5.09 -13.78
N GLU A 58 -1.89 5.30 -13.51
CA GLU A 58 -2.44 5.19 -12.15
C GLU A 58 -2.59 3.72 -11.79
N VAL A 59 -1.90 3.29 -10.73
CA VAL A 59 -2.00 1.92 -10.22
C VAL A 59 -3.16 1.85 -9.24
N GLN A 60 -4.25 1.21 -9.66
CA GLN A 60 -5.42 0.98 -8.82
C GLN A 60 -5.18 -0.18 -7.82
N PRO A 61 -5.98 -0.27 -6.75
CA PRO A 61 -6.04 -1.48 -5.93
C PRO A 61 -6.31 -2.73 -6.78
N MET A 62 -5.99 -3.90 -6.24
CA MET A 62 -6.29 -5.16 -6.91
C MET A 62 -7.80 -5.32 -7.03
N ASN A 63 -8.26 -6.06 -8.04
CA ASN A 63 -9.66 -6.48 -8.04
C ASN A 63 -9.89 -7.64 -7.04
N GLU A 64 -11.15 -8.01 -6.83
CA GLU A 64 -11.52 -9.06 -5.86
C GLU A 64 -10.89 -10.41 -6.22
N GLU A 65 -10.92 -10.82 -7.49
CA GLU A 65 -10.35 -12.09 -7.96
C GLU A 65 -8.85 -12.16 -7.72
N GLU A 66 -8.12 -11.11 -8.12
CA GLU A 66 -6.68 -10.98 -7.89
C GLU A 66 -6.35 -10.98 -6.39
N SER A 67 -7.17 -10.30 -5.58
CA SER A 67 -6.97 -10.20 -4.13
C SER A 67 -7.15 -11.54 -3.43
N LEU A 68 -8.19 -12.28 -3.79
CA LEU A 68 -8.42 -13.64 -3.29
C LEU A 68 -7.29 -14.57 -3.72
N ALA A 69 -6.86 -14.49 -4.98
CA ALA A 69 -5.74 -15.26 -5.49
C ALA A 69 -4.46 -14.99 -4.68
N LEU A 70 -4.17 -13.72 -4.37
CA LEU A 70 -3.03 -13.33 -3.54
C LEU A 70 -3.16 -13.87 -2.11
N LEU A 71 -4.32 -13.70 -1.46
CA LEU A 71 -4.56 -14.19 -0.09
C LEU A 71 -4.32 -15.70 0.00
N ARG A 72 -4.94 -16.47 -0.91
CA ARG A 72 -4.84 -17.93 -0.96
C ARG A 72 -3.42 -18.40 -1.28
N ALA A 73 -2.75 -17.72 -2.21
CA ALA A 73 -1.35 -18.00 -2.54
C ALA A 73 -0.43 -17.80 -1.33
N ARG A 74 -0.75 -16.86 -0.44
CA ARG A 74 0.02 -16.64 0.79
C ARG A 74 -0.31 -17.67 1.87
N ILE A 75 -1.59 -17.98 2.11
CA ILE A 75 -2.01 -18.87 3.22
C ILE A 75 -1.62 -20.35 2.99
N SER A 76 -1.36 -20.77 1.75
CA SER A 76 -1.03 -22.15 1.35
C SER A 76 -2.13 -23.19 1.65
N PRO A 77 -2.54 -24.03 0.67
CA PRO A 77 -3.59 -25.03 0.86
C PRO A 77 -3.29 -26.07 1.95
N SER A 78 -2.01 -26.34 2.23
CA SER A 78 -1.57 -27.30 3.25
C SER A 78 -1.63 -26.77 4.68
N GLN A 79 -1.77 -25.45 4.84
CA GLN A 79 -1.81 -24.79 6.14
C GLN A 79 -3.17 -24.18 6.47
N SER A 80 -4.13 -24.14 5.54
CA SER A 80 -5.53 -23.87 5.91
C SER A 80 -6.01 -24.98 6.83
N GLY A 81 -5.92 -24.74 8.15
CA GLY A 81 -6.15 -25.71 9.20
C GLY A 81 -7.60 -26.18 9.32
N ASN A 82 -8.49 -25.71 8.45
CA ASN A 82 -9.89 -26.13 8.39
C ASN A 82 -10.32 -26.27 6.92
N PRO A 83 -10.61 -27.49 6.43
CA PRO A 83 -11.15 -27.76 5.09
C PRO A 83 -12.56 -27.19 4.82
N GLY A 84 -12.97 -26.13 5.54
CA GLY A 84 -14.30 -25.55 5.51
C GLY A 84 -14.36 -24.07 5.92
N GLU A 85 -13.24 -23.34 5.84
CA GLU A 85 -13.35 -21.87 5.84
C GLU A 85 -14.17 -21.44 4.61
N SER A 86 -15.29 -20.75 4.88
CA SER A 86 -16.18 -20.25 3.82
C SER A 86 -15.43 -19.24 2.97
N ASP A 87 -15.55 -19.35 1.64
CA ASP A 87 -15.11 -18.33 0.67
C ASP A 87 -15.56 -16.92 1.10
N GLU A 88 -16.70 -16.82 1.80
CA GLU A 88 -17.26 -15.57 2.32
C GLU A 88 -16.32 -14.84 3.31
N HIS A 89 -15.56 -15.55 4.14
CA HIS A 89 -14.64 -14.91 5.09
C HIS A 89 -13.38 -14.37 4.41
N GLU A 90 -12.90 -15.07 3.37
CA GLU A 90 -11.79 -14.60 2.56
C GLU A 90 -12.19 -13.37 1.75
N ILE A 91 -13.38 -13.39 1.13
CA ILE A 91 -13.98 -12.24 0.42
C ILE A 91 -14.10 -11.05 1.37
N ALA A 92 -14.72 -11.26 2.54
CA ALA A 92 -14.90 -10.20 3.52
C ALA A 92 -13.54 -9.65 4.02
N LEU A 93 -12.53 -10.50 4.17
CA LEU A 93 -11.19 -10.05 4.55
C LEU A 93 -10.54 -9.20 3.45
N VAL A 94 -10.51 -9.66 2.19
CA VAL A 94 -9.89 -8.87 1.11
C VAL A 94 -10.60 -7.54 0.89
N GLN A 95 -11.92 -7.52 1.08
CA GLN A 95 -12.72 -6.30 1.05
C GLN A 95 -12.38 -5.37 2.24
N ALA A 96 -12.27 -5.91 3.46
CA ALA A 96 -11.94 -5.13 4.65
C ALA A 96 -10.53 -4.53 4.59
N VAL A 97 -9.58 -5.20 3.94
CA VAL A 97 -8.24 -4.66 3.68
C VAL A 97 -8.15 -3.89 2.35
N GLU A 98 -9.30 -3.49 1.81
CA GLU A 98 -9.46 -2.58 0.68
C GLU A 98 -8.74 -3.06 -0.60
N TYR A 99 -8.61 -4.38 -0.76
CA TYR A 99 -7.92 -5.01 -1.89
C TYR A 99 -6.47 -4.55 -2.06
N ILE A 100 -5.81 -4.12 -0.98
CA ILE A 100 -4.43 -3.62 -1.03
C ILE A 100 -3.45 -4.80 -0.91
N PRO A 101 -2.61 -5.07 -1.93
CA PRO A 101 -1.72 -6.24 -1.92
C PRO A 101 -0.83 -6.34 -0.68
N LEU A 102 -0.34 -5.20 -0.19
CA LEU A 102 0.49 -5.15 1.02
C LEU A 102 -0.31 -5.56 2.27
N ALA A 103 -1.51 -5.02 2.46
CA ALA A 103 -2.34 -5.34 3.61
C ALA A 103 -2.79 -6.82 3.58
N ILE A 104 -3.16 -7.33 2.40
CA ILE A 104 -3.48 -8.76 2.19
C ILE A 104 -2.30 -9.65 2.58
N THR A 105 -1.10 -9.34 2.08
CA THR A 105 0.10 -10.15 2.36
C THR A 105 0.45 -10.14 3.85
N GLN A 106 0.27 -9.01 4.52
CA GLN A 106 0.52 -8.90 5.95
C GLN A 106 -0.54 -9.63 6.80
N ALA A 107 -1.82 -9.52 6.44
CA ALA A 107 -2.89 -10.28 7.06
C ALA A 107 -2.64 -11.79 6.94
N ALA A 108 -2.32 -12.25 5.73
CA ALA A 108 -1.98 -13.65 5.47
C ALA A 108 -0.78 -14.11 6.31
N ALA A 109 0.31 -13.33 6.33
CA ALA A 109 1.49 -13.65 7.13
C ALA A 109 1.17 -13.74 8.63
N TYR A 110 0.32 -12.84 9.14
CA TYR A 110 -0.11 -12.88 10.54
C TYR A 110 -0.93 -14.14 10.84
N ILE A 111 -1.87 -14.50 9.96
CA ILE A 111 -2.70 -15.72 10.07
C ILE A 111 -1.80 -16.95 10.10
N ILE A 112 -0.91 -17.11 9.12
CA ILE A 112 -0.05 -18.29 8.98
C ILE A 112 0.84 -18.49 10.22
N ASN A 113 1.45 -17.42 10.71
CA ASN A 113 2.33 -17.47 11.87
C ASN A 113 1.61 -17.79 13.19
N ARG A 114 0.27 -17.89 13.17
CA ARG A 114 -0.58 -18.12 14.35
C ARG A 114 -1.47 -19.34 14.18
N LEU A 115 -1.39 -20.06 13.07
CA LEU A 115 -2.10 -21.31 12.91
C LEU A 115 -1.64 -22.36 13.94
N PRO A 116 -2.54 -23.25 14.42
CA PRO A 116 -3.98 -23.30 14.11
C PRO A 116 -4.84 -22.37 15.00
N LEU A 117 -4.23 -21.56 15.86
CA LEU A 117 -4.93 -20.74 16.86
C LEU A 117 -5.70 -19.56 16.26
N LEU A 118 -5.38 -19.17 15.03
CA LEU A 118 -5.95 -18.00 14.39
C LEU A 118 -6.35 -18.31 12.95
N SER A 119 -7.65 -18.25 12.72
CA SER A 119 -8.31 -18.42 11.42
C SER A 119 -8.46 -17.09 10.68
N VAL A 120 -8.83 -17.12 9.40
CA VAL A 120 -9.20 -15.93 8.60
C VAL A 120 -10.35 -15.19 9.27
N SER A 121 -11.38 -15.90 9.73
CA SER A 121 -12.53 -15.31 10.42
C SER A 121 -12.15 -14.63 11.75
N THR A 122 -11.23 -15.24 12.52
CA THR A 122 -10.73 -14.66 13.76
C THR A 122 -9.90 -13.40 13.49
N TYR A 123 -9.07 -13.42 12.44
CA TYR A 123 -8.32 -12.25 12.02
C TYR A 123 -9.25 -11.11 11.60
N LEU A 124 -10.28 -11.41 10.81
CA LEU A 124 -11.26 -10.42 10.36
C LEU A 124 -11.94 -9.71 11.54
N HIS A 125 -12.31 -10.46 12.59
CA HIS A 125 -12.84 -9.86 13.82
C HIS A 125 -11.83 -8.91 14.50
N LEU A 126 -10.56 -9.34 14.63
CA LEU A 126 -9.50 -8.51 15.20
C LEU A 126 -9.25 -7.24 14.36
N PHE A 127 -9.37 -7.35 13.04
CA PHE A 127 -9.24 -6.24 12.11
C PHE A 127 -10.29 -5.17 12.38
N HIS A 128 -11.57 -5.53 12.38
CA HIS A 128 -12.66 -4.58 12.66
C HIS A 128 -12.58 -3.96 14.06
N GLU A 129 -12.16 -4.72 15.07
CA GLU A 129 -11.97 -4.16 16.42
C GLU A 129 -10.86 -3.09 16.43
N SER A 130 -9.76 -3.35 15.72
CA SER A 130 -8.64 -2.40 15.63
C SER A 130 -8.98 -1.17 14.80
N GLU A 131 -9.67 -1.35 13.67
CA GLU A 131 -10.18 -0.27 12.81
C GLU A 131 -11.15 0.65 13.56
N SER A 132 -12.12 0.07 14.28
CA SER A 132 -13.07 0.84 15.10
C SER A 132 -12.37 1.65 16.20
N ARG A 133 -11.28 1.10 16.77
CA ARG A 133 -10.47 1.81 17.75
C ARG A 133 -9.67 2.94 17.10
N GLN A 134 -9.13 2.72 15.91
CA GLN A 134 -8.29 3.69 15.22
C GLN A 134 -9.09 4.86 14.66
N THR A 135 -10.26 4.62 14.06
CA THR A 135 -11.22 5.65 13.63
C THR A 135 -11.60 6.59 14.78
N LYS A 136 -11.87 6.05 15.98
CA LYS A 136 -12.13 6.86 17.19
C LYS A 136 -10.94 7.72 17.64
N LEU A 137 -9.71 7.24 17.44
CA LEU A 137 -8.50 7.98 17.82
C LEU A 137 -8.13 9.06 16.78
N LEU A 138 -8.31 8.77 15.50
CA LEU A 138 -7.95 9.65 14.39
C LEU A 138 -9.00 10.74 14.12
N GLN A 139 -10.27 10.54 14.48
CA GLN A 139 -11.28 11.62 14.49
C GLN A 139 -10.89 12.79 15.41
N ASN A 140 -9.96 12.58 16.34
CA ASN A 140 -9.48 13.61 17.28
C ASN A 140 -8.13 14.21 16.89
N GLN A 141 -7.53 13.83 15.75
CA GLN A 141 -6.23 14.36 15.31
C GLN A 141 -6.37 15.11 14.00
N ASP A 142 -6.21 16.44 14.07
CA ASP A 142 -6.11 17.40 12.95
C ASP A 142 -4.85 17.18 12.08
N SER A 143 -4.61 15.96 11.60
CA SER A 143 -3.45 15.64 10.75
C SER A 143 -3.84 15.65 9.27
N THR A 144 -4.02 16.85 8.75
CA THR A 144 -4.21 17.13 7.31
C THR A 144 -2.87 17.04 6.59
N ASP A 145 -2.31 15.84 6.47
CA ASP A 145 -1.19 15.58 5.57
C ASP A 145 -1.71 15.47 4.14
N LEU A 146 -1.72 16.59 3.41
CA LEU A 146 -2.17 16.71 2.01
C LEU A 146 -1.43 15.78 1.03
N ARG A 147 -0.35 15.13 1.46
CA ARG A 147 0.43 14.17 0.66
C ARG A 147 -0.08 12.73 0.81
N ARG A 148 -1.03 12.49 1.71
CA ARG A 148 -1.61 11.18 1.96
C ARG A 148 -2.86 11.00 1.12
N ASP A 149 -2.87 9.96 0.30
CA ASP A 149 -4.11 9.40 -0.20
C ASP A 149 -4.86 8.75 0.96
N TYR A 150 -5.87 9.45 1.48
CA TYR A 150 -6.65 9.02 2.64
C TYR A 150 -7.53 7.81 2.36
N SER A 151 -7.76 7.47 1.09
CA SER A 151 -8.72 6.43 0.73
C SER A 151 -8.28 5.03 1.14
N SER A 152 -6.98 4.72 1.05
CA SER A 152 -6.43 3.36 1.15
C SER A 152 -5.54 3.07 2.38
N GLN A 153 -5.32 4.07 3.25
CA GLN A 153 -4.30 3.97 4.30
C GLN A 153 -4.76 3.23 5.56
N TYR A 154 -6.07 3.13 5.78
CA TYR A 154 -6.59 2.54 7.00
C TYR A 154 -6.32 1.04 7.03
N ALA A 155 -6.52 0.33 5.93
CA ALA A 155 -6.21 -1.09 5.84
C ALA A 155 -4.74 -1.42 6.20
N VAL A 156 -3.78 -0.76 5.55
CA VAL A 156 -2.35 -1.02 5.79
C VAL A 156 -1.98 -0.71 7.24
N ILE A 157 -2.32 0.48 7.75
CA ILE A 157 -1.95 0.87 9.12
C ILE A 157 -2.63 -0.05 10.15
N THR A 158 -3.90 -0.41 9.94
CA THR A 158 -4.64 -1.31 10.83
C THR A 158 -3.96 -2.68 10.89
N THR A 159 -3.63 -3.27 9.74
CA THR A 159 -2.93 -4.56 9.66
C THR A 159 -1.55 -4.50 10.33
N TRP A 160 -0.77 -3.43 10.11
CA TRP A 160 0.49 -3.21 10.81
C TRP A 160 0.31 -3.10 12.32
N GLN A 161 -0.69 -2.35 12.79
CA GLN A 161 -0.95 -2.16 14.22
C GLN A 161 -1.32 -3.47 14.92
N ILE A 162 -2.12 -4.31 14.28
CA ILE A 162 -2.45 -5.65 14.77
C ILE A 162 -1.18 -6.49 14.95
N SER A 163 -0.28 -6.44 13.96
CA SER A 163 1.00 -7.14 14.00
C SER A 163 1.92 -6.60 15.11
N PHE A 164 2.04 -5.28 15.21
CA PHE A 164 2.91 -4.61 16.20
C PHE A 164 2.47 -4.81 17.65
N LYS A 165 1.16 -4.83 17.94
CA LYS A 165 0.65 -5.11 19.30
C LYS A 165 1.11 -6.45 19.87
N GLN A 166 1.62 -7.34 19.02
CA GLN A 166 2.05 -8.69 19.38
C GLN A 166 3.58 -8.83 19.44
N ILE A 167 4.34 -7.80 19.08
CA ILE A 167 5.78 -7.74 19.29
C ILE A 167 5.99 -7.11 20.67
N ARG A 168 6.56 -7.90 21.59
CA ARG A 168 6.85 -7.50 22.97
C ARG A 168 8.35 -7.34 23.17
#